data_AF-D5XF43-F1
#
_entry.id   AF-D5XF43-F1
#
_cell.length_a   1.000
_cell.length_b   1.000
_cell.length_c   1.000
_cell.angle_alpha   90.00
_cell.angle_beta   90.00
_cell.angle_gamma   90.00
#
_symmetry.space_group_name_H-M   'P 1'
#
loop_
_entity.id
_entity.type
_entity.pdbx_description
1 polymer ?
#
loop_
_entity_poly.entity_id
_entity_poly.type
_entity_poly.pdbx_seq_one_letter_code
_entity_poly.pdbx_strand_id
1 'polypeptide(L)'
;MGKKICTVLVFTLLAILITGCVRNGEKMPASLGSKGTPKSFQVGVVLGMPGRGGQWLGSSAAAGMKKAEEELGIEYKALNQGDLVDDVESLRYFAENEYDLVIAVGPQMAKSLNQVAEQFKDIRFVIIDDVVNQPNVTSVIFNEEHGGFLAGAAAASLTKTNRVGFIGGSQMDEEETRYQSGFLKGIQYINSSEGKSVKAYVSYAGVFADALVNPEKGKQLAYLQYSNGADIIFQVAGQTGNGVYTAAKEARKFVIGNDAKQAEAAPWNSYGVTVKRVDYAVYSIVKAAYAQKLKPGVVIYGMNNQGMDYVNSSAVPPEVAGKINLVKAGLAKGSINLEKIVVAGDLQLKLPEPGAAPQNLPPAQGQPGLGSSGNGQSRPKANSGTGRNQKTKPEGNGGNGSNSGQPAGGGALPTGQQQPVTPNQSQTSTPGQSQTGTPNQSGGLTGEASQPSTDNQIGGGTEAGIYR
;
A
#
# COMPACT_ATOMS: atom_id res chain seq x y z
N MET A 1 -67.46 -18.84 62.74
CA MET A 1 -67.86 -19.00 61.33
C MET A 1 -67.04 -18.04 60.47
N GLY A 2 -65.96 -18.55 59.90
CA GLY A 2 -64.96 -17.81 59.14
C GLY A 2 -63.92 -18.84 58.71
N LYS A 3 -63.42 -18.75 57.47
CA LYS A 3 -62.53 -19.70 56.74
C LYS A 3 -63.14 -20.63 55.68
N LYS A 4 -64.30 -20.36 55.08
CA LYS A 4 -64.81 -21.16 53.93
C LYS A 4 -65.23 -20.39 52.67
N ILE A 5 -64.91 -19.09 52.55
CA ILE A 5 -65.34 -18.27 51.39
C ILE A 5 -64.18 -17.85 50.46
N CYS A 6 -62.91 -18.03 50.85
CA CYS A 6 -61.77 -17.62 49.99
C CYS A 6 -61.26 -18.68 49.00
N THR A 7 -61.71 -19.95 49.06
CA THR A 7 -61.15 -21.02 48.21
C THR A 7 -61.96 -21.26 46.92
N VAL A 8 -63.14 -20.68 46.78
CA VAL A 8 -64.04 -20.89 45.62
C VAL A 8 -63.87 -19.83 44.52
N LEU A 9 -63.16 -18.72 44.80
CA LEU A 9 -62.90 -17.66 43.80
C LEU A 9 -61.58 -17.82 43.03
N VAL A 10 -60.73 -18.80 43.39
CA VAL A 10 -59.40 -18.99 42.77
C VAL A 10 -59.38 -20.12 41.73
N PHE A 11 -60.42 -20.96 41.66
CA PHE A 11 -60.48 -22.08 40.70
C PHE A 11 -61.34 -21.82 39.45
N THR A 12 -62.12 -20.73 39.39
CA THR A 12 -63.01 -20.43 38.26
C THR A 12 -62.39 -19.52 37.19
N LEU A 13 -61.15 -19.06 37.36
CA LEU A 13 -60.44 -18.22 36.39
C LEU A 13 -59.42 -18.98 35.52
N LEU A 14 -59.25 -20.29 35.70
CA LEU A 14 -58.23 -21.11 35.03
C LEU A 14 -58.81 -22.15 34.03
N ALA A 15 -60.05 -21.98 33.56
CA ALA A 15 -60.72 -23.01 32.74
C ALA A 15 -61.46 -22.50 31.48
N ILE A 16 -61.13 -21.34 30.91
CA ILE A 16 -61.83 -20.79 29.71
C ILE A 16 -60.89 -20.44 28.54
N LEU A 17 -59.77 -21.14 28.32
CA LEU A 17 -58.97 -20.89 27.09
C LEU A 17 -58.41 -22.14 26.38
N ILE A 18 -59.07 -23.30 26.49
CA ILE A 18 -58.74 -24.47 25.65
C ILE A 18 -60.02 -25.14 25.12
N THR A 19 -60.52 -24.62 23.99
CA THR A 19 -61.33 -25.25 22.92
C THR A 19 -61.78 -24.09 22.04
N GLY A 20 -61.37 -23.87 20.79
CA GLY A 20 -61.18 -24.82 19.71
C GLY A 20 -62.16 -24.40 18.59
N CYS A 21 -61.69 -23.60 17.63
CA CYS A 21 -62.38 -23.40 16.35
C CYS A 21 -61.39 -23.58 15.20
N VAL A 22 -61.43 -24.78 14.62
CA VAL A 22 -60.93 -25.07 13.28
C VAL A 22 -61.92 -24.44 12.29
N ARG A 23 -61.47 -23.47 11.48
CA ARG A 23 -62.07 -23.15 10.17
C ARG A 23 -61.11 -22.32 9.29
N ASN A 24 -60.64 -22.96 8.22
CA ASN A 24 -60.17 -22.44 6.93
C ASN A 24 -59.41 -21.09 6.87
N GLY A 25 -58.09 -21.19 6.76
CA GLY A 25 -57.38 -20.80 5.52
C GLY A 25 -57.39 -19.35 5.07
N GLU A 26 -56.89 -18.40 5.89
CA GLU A 26 -56.27 -17.16 5.39
C GLU A 26 -55.03 -16.84 6.25
N LYS A 27 -53.90 -16.59 5.58
CA LYS A 27 -52.61 -16.27 6.24
C LYS A 27 -52.70 -14.87 6.85
N MET A 28 -52.66 -14.76 8.18
CA MET A 28 -52.44 -13.49 8.87
C MET A 28 -50.94 -13.21 9.09
N PRO A 29 -50.51 -11.94 8.96
CA PRO A 29 -49.11 -11.56 9.00
C PRO A 29 -48.57 -11.61 10.44
N ALA A 30 -47.34 -12.12 10.56
CA ALA A 30 -46.56 -12.04 11.77
C ALA A 30 -46.19 -10.58 12.06
N SER A 31 -46.65 -10.04 13.18
CA SER A 31 -46.02 -8.88 13.82
C SER A 31 -46.40 -8.84 15.29
N LEU A 32 -45.37 -8.90 16.15
CA LEU A 32 -45.12 -7.98 17.28
C LEU A 32 -44.11 -8.62 18.24
N GLY A 33 -42.92 -8.93 17.71
CA GLY A 33 -41.69 -8.90 18.50
C GLY A 33 -41.06 -7.54 18.28
N SER A 34 -40.76 -6.82 19.37
CA SER A 34 -40.09 -5.53 19.35
C SER A 34 -38.86 -5.56 18.42
N LYS A 35 -38.95 -4.89 17.26
CA LYS A 35 -37.75 -4.46 16.55
C LYS A 35 -37.16 -3.31 17.37
N GLY A 36 -36.36 -3.65 18.38
CA GLY A 36 -35.28 -2.77 18.76
C GLY A 36 -34.51 -2.41 17.49
N THR A 37 -34.12 -1.16 17.34
CA THR A 37 -33.12 -0.79 16.33
C THR A 37 -32.01 -1.84 16.37
N PRO A 38 -31.66 -2.47 15.23
CA PRO A 38 -30.51 -3.36 15.21
C PRO A 38 -29.32 -2.59 15.80
N LYS A 39 -28.62 -3.17 16.78
CA LYS A 39 -27.31 -2.64 17.19
C LYS A 39 -26.53 -2.51 15.88
N SER A 40 -26.16 -1.28 15.51
CA SER A 40 -25.35 -1.02 14.33
C SER A 40 -24.09 -1.87 14.46
N PHE A 41 -23.71 -2.59 13.39
CA PHE A 41 -22.53 -3.43 13.41
C PHE A 41 -21.30 -2.54 13.63
N GLN A 42 -20.61 -2.72 14.75
CA GLN A 42 -19.54 -1.84 15.22
C GLN A 42 -18.17 -2.35 14.77
N VAL A 43 -17.38 -1.50 14.10
CA VAL A 43 -16.02 -1.83 13.68
C VAL A 43 -14.99 -0.91 14.34
N GLY A 44 -14.05 -1.50 15.06
CA GLY A 44 -12.91 -0.80 15.63
C GLY A 44 -11.73 -0.91 14.66
N VAL A 45 -11.06 0.20 14.35
CA VAL A 45 -9.90 0.20 13.47
C VAL A 45 -8.75 0.93 14.13
N VAL A 46 -7.61 0.26 14.23
CA VAL A 46 -6.35 0.87 14.67
C VAL A 46 -5.48 1.09 13.44
N LEU A 47 -5.35 2.35 13.05
CA LEU A 47 -4.51 2.81 11.94
C LEU A 47 -3.06 2.91 12.44
N GLY A 48 -2.17 2.13 11.85
CA GLY A 48 -0.74 2.19 12.16
C GLY A 48 -0.11 3.57 11.91
N MET A 49 1.05 3.82 12.54
CA MET A 49 1.71 5.13 12.53
C MET A 49 1.93 5.71 11.13
N PRO A 50 1.67 7.02 10.94
CA PRO A 50 2.05 7.75 9.74
C PRO A 50 3.57 7.99 9.73
N GLY A 51 4.35 7.03 9.24
CA GLY A 51 5.81 7.16 9.07
C GLY A 51 6.38 6.05 8.18
N ARG A 52 7.54 6.30 7.54
CA ARG A 52 8.24 5.32 6.68
C ARG A 52 7.39 4.72 5.54
N GLY A 53 6.46 5.49 4.99
CA GLY A 53 5.55 5.02 3.94
C GLY A 53 4.18 4.54 4.44
N GLY A 54 3.95 4.32 5.74
CA GLY A 54 2.66 3.82 6.25
C GLY A 54 1.44 4.75 6.07
N GLN A 55 1.65 6.02 5.70
CA GLN A 55 0.57 6.99 5.47
C GLN A 55 -0.41 6.53 4.37
N TRP A 56 0.09 5.88 3.31
CA TRP A 56 -0.77 5.41 2.22
C TRP A 56 -1.62 4.22 2.68
N LEU A 57 -1.07 3.32 3.51
CA LEU A 57 -1.75 2.14 4.02
C LEU A 57 -2.94 2.52 4.90
N GLY A 58 -2.72 3.41 5.88
CA GLY A 58 -3.78 3.92 6.75
C GLY A 58 -4.85 4.71 5.98
N SER A 59 -4.44 5.55 5.03
CA SER A 59 -5.38 6.29 4.17
C SER A 59 -6.26 5.38 3.32
N SER A 60 -5.68 4.31 2.77
CA SER A 60 -6.40 3.33 1.94
C SER A 60 -7.37 2.50 2.79
N ALA A 61 -6.95 2.06 3.97
CA ALA A 61 -7.83 1.38 4.92
C ALA A 61 -9.03 2.25 5.35
N ALA A 62 -8.79 3.54 5.66
CA ALA A 62 -9.84 4.49 6.00
C ALA A 62 -10.84 4.69 4.85
N ALA A 63 -10.38 4.71 3.59
CA ALA A 63 -11.26 4.77 2.42
C ALA A 63 -12.15 3.52 2.31
N GLY A 64 -11.61 2.34 2.60
CA GLY A 64 -12.36 1.08 2.66
C GLY A 64 -13.43 1.08 3.75
N MET A 65 -13.11 1.60 4.94
CA MET A 65 -14.05 1.76 6.05
C MET A 65 -15.18 2.72 5.72
N LYS A 66 -14.85 3.88 5.15
CA LYS A 66 -15.84 4.86 4.71
C LYS A 66 -16.82 4.26 3.70
N LYS A 67 -16.31 3.49 2.73
CA LYS A 67 -17.15 2.78 1.78
C LYS A 67 -18.06 1.75 2.46
N ALA A 68 -17.57 1.05 3.47
CA ALA A 68 -18.37 0.09 4.23
C ALA A 68 -19.48 0.78 5.05
N GLU A 69 -19.19 1.93 5.66
CA GLU A 69 -20.18 2.78 6.32
C GLU A 69 -21.28 3.22 5.33
N GLU A 70 -20.90 3.76 4.17
CA GLU A 70 -21.83 4.24 3.13
C GLU A 70 -22.71 3.12 2.55
N GLU A 71 -22.16 1.94 2.27
CA GLU A 71 -22.89 0.87 1.57
C GLU A 71 -23.57 -0.14 2.49
N LEU A 72 -23.07 -0.35 3.71
CA LEU A 72 -23.56 -1.39 4.63
C LEU A 72 -24.27 -0.82 5.86
N GLY A 73 -24.12 0.49 6.13
CA GLY A 73 -24.68 1.12 7.33
C GLY A 73 -24.04 0.63 8.63
N ILE A 74 -22.77 0.22 8.58
CA ILE A 74 -21.97 -0.07 9.78
C ILE A 74 -21.60 1.24 10.48
N GLU A 75 -21.26 1.17 11.76
CA GLU A 75 -20.59 2.26 12.47
C GLU A 75 -19.13 1.86 12.71
N TYR A 76 -18.20 2.80 12.53
CA TYR A 76 -16.80 2.53 12.85
C TYR A 76 -16.16 3.65 13.67
N LYS A 77 -15.17 3.25 14.47
CA LYS A 77 -14.29 4.17 15.19
C LYS A 77 -12.85 3.85 14.82
N ALA A 78 -12.12 4.88 14.42
CA ALA A 78 -10.70 4.80 14.14
C ALA A 78 -9.89 5.37 15.32
N LEU A 79 -8.83 4.66 15.69
CA LEU A 79 -7.74 5.17 16.53
C LEU A 79 -6.45 5.14 15.70
N ASN A 80 -5.61 6.14 15.82
CA ASN A 80 -4.24 6.09 15.34
C ASN A 80 -3.36 5.42 16.39
N GLN A 81 -2.28 4.78 15.93
CA GLN A 81 -1.23 4.29 16.80
C GLN A 81 -0.69 5.44 17.68
N GLY A 82 -0.71 5.23 19.00
CA GLY A 82 -0.33 6.23 20.00
C GLY A 82 -1.47 7.15 20.49
N ASP A 83 -2.70 7.01 19.96
CA ASP A 83 -3.86 7.71 20.53
C ASP A 83 -4.18 7.24 21.95
N LEU A 84 -3.87 5.97 22.26
CA LEU A 84 -3.76 5.45 23.62
C LEU A 84 -2.29 5.14 23.96
N VAL A 85 -2.04 4.73 25.20
CA VAL A 85 -0.71 4.46 25.76
C VAL A 85 0.13 3.58 24.83
N ASP A 86 -0.48 2.56 24.24
CA ASP A 86 0.12 1.73 23.21
C ASP A 86 -0.93 1.05 22.30
N ASP A 87 -0.43 0.25 21.36
CA ASP A 87 -1.24 -0.54 20.42
C ASP A 87 -2.08 -1.62 21.11
N VAL A 88 -1.58 -2.19 22.20
CA VAL A 88 -2.29 -3.23 22.97
C VAL A 88 -3.52 -2.62 23.63
N GLU A 89 -3.40 -1.46 24.25
CA GLU A 89 -4.52 -0.73 24.84
C GLU A 89 -5.54 -0.30 23.78
N SER A 90 -5.09 0.13 22.60
CA SER A 90 -5.97 0.50 21.48
C SER A 90 -6.83 -0.68 21.00
N LEU A 91 -6.21 -1.85 20.84
CA LEU A 91 -6.90 -3.07 20.46
C LEU A 91 -7.80 -3.61 21.59
N ARG A 92 -7.31 -3.57 22.84
CA ARG A 92 -8.07 -4.01 24.01
C ARG A 92 -9.30 -3.15 24.23
N TYR A 93 -9.20 -1.83 24.05
CA TYR A 93 -10.34 -0.92 24.16
C TYR A 93 -11.51 -1.38 23.28
N PHE A 94 -11.27 -1.70 22.01
CA PHE A 94 -12.33 -2.18 21.12
C PHE A 94 -12.87 -3.56 21.53
N ALA A 95 -11.99 -4.45 22.01
CA ALA A 95 -12.38 -5.78 22.45
C ALA A 95 -13.24 -5.74 23.74
N GLU A 96 -12.87 -4.94 24.73
CA GLU A 96 -13.62 -4.74 25.99
C GLU A 96 -14.97 -4.07 25.77
N ASN A 97 -15.08 -3.23 24.74
CA ASN A 97 -16.34 -2.59 24.35
C ASN A 97 -17.16 -3.44 23.36
N GLU A 98 -16.81 -4.72 23.19
CA GLU A 98 -17.56 -5.71 22.41
C GLU A 98 -17.88 -5.24 20.97
N TYR A 99 -16.88 -4.66 20.30
CA TYR A 99 -16.97 -4.37 18.87
C TYR A 99 -17.07 -5.67 18.07
N ASP A 100 -17.91 -5.68 17.03
CA ASP A 100 -18.17 -6.88 16.22
C ASP A 100 -16.97 -7.32 15.37
N LEU A 101 -16.06 -6.38 15.09
CA LEU A 101 -14.83 -6.59 14.34
C LEU A 101 -13.78 -5.57 14.78
N VAL A 102 -12.54 -6.03 14.99
CA VAL A 102 -11.39 -5.15 15.28
C VAL A 102 -10.31 -5.34 14.21
N ILE A 103 -9.95 -4.27 13.52
CA ILE A 103 -8.97 -4.28 12.42
C ILE A 103 -7.69 -3.56 12.86
N ALA A 104 -6.56 -4.27 12.79
CA ALA A 104 -5.24 -3.72 12.99
C ALA A 104 -4.54 -3.51 11.63
N VAL A 105 -4.11 -2.28 11.35
CA VAL A 105 -3.57 -1.93 10.03
C VAL A 105 -2.04 -1.82 10.06
N GLY A 106 -1.36 -2.78 9.44
CA GLY A 106 0.09 -2.80 9.22
C GLY A 106 0.85 -3.81 10.09
N PRO A 107 2.04 -4.23 9.65
CA PRO A 107 2.83 -5.29 10.28
C PRO A 107 3.33 -4.95 11.68
N GLN A 108 3.53 -3.66 11.98
CA GLN A 108 3.90 -3.20 13.32
C GLN A 108 2.86 -3.58 14.40
N MET A 109 1.62 -3.86 14.01
CA MET A 109 0.54 -4.24 14.93
C MET A 109 0.54 -5.73 15.29
N ALA A 110 1.28 -6.58 14.57
CA ALA A 110 1.14 -8.04 14.66
C ALA A 110 1.40 -8.59 16.06
N LYS A 111 2.45 -8.12 16.74
CA LYS A 111 2.78 -8.53 18.11
C LYS A 111 1.67 -8.16 19.09
N SER A 112 1.21 -6.91 19.04
CA SER A 112 0.16 -6.39 19.91
C SER A 112 -1.17 -7.09 19.67
N LEU A 113 -1.52 -7.33 18.40
CA LEU A 113 -2.72 -8.07 18.03
C LEU A 113 -2.68 -9.51 18.51
N ASN A 114 -1.55 -10.21 18.35
CA ASN A 114 -1.42 -11.59 18.83
C ASN A 114 -1.69 -11.68 20.34
N GLN A 115 -1.17 -10.74 21.12
CA GLN A 115 -1.39 -10.68 22.56
C GLN A 115 -2.86 -10.44 22.93
N VAL A 116 -3.54 -9.49 22.27
CA VAL A 116 -4.96 -9.18 22.57
C VAL A 116 -5.89 -10.28 22.07
N ALA A 117 -5.66 -10.82 20.87
CA ALA A 117 -6.45 -11.91 20.32
C ALA A 117 -6.36 -13.19 21.18
N GLU A 118 -5.27 -13.38 21.93
CA GLU A 118 -5.15 -14.45 22.91
C GLU A 118 -6.10 -14.30 24.10
N GLN A 119 -6.36 -13.06 24.52
CA GLN A 119 -7.18 -12.74 25.69
C GLN A 119 -8.69 -12.67 25.37
N PHE A 120 -9.04 -12.27 24.14
CA PHE A 120 -10.43 -12.01 23.73
C PHE A 120 -10.88 -12.98 22.63
N LYS A 121 -11.14 -14.25 22.99
CA LYS A 121 -11.44 -15.32 22.03
C LYS A 121 -12.76 -15.16 21.27
N ASP A 122 -13.72 -14.42 21.84
CA ASP A 122 -15.03 -14.18 21.22
C ASP A 122 -15.03 -13.01 20.23
N ILE A 123 -13.96 -12.20 20.23
CA ILE A 123 -13.82 -11.06 19.33
C ILE A 123 -13.14 -11.50 18.04
N ARG A 124 -13.69 -11.06 16.90
CA ARG A 124 -13.08 -11.25 15.58
C ARG A 124 -12.07 -10.15 15.33
N PHE A 125 -10.84 -10.58 15.04
CA PHE A 125 -9.74 -9.68 14.72
C PHE A 125 -9.32 -9.83 13.26
N VAL A 126 -8.80 -8.74 12.70
CA VAL A 126 -8.20 -8.71 11.37
C VAL A 126 -6.85 -8.02 11.48
N ILE A 127 -5.83 -8.56 10.80
CA ILE A 127 -4.59 -7.84 10.52
C ILE A 127 -4.44 -7.60 9.03
N ILE A 128 -4.02 -6.40 8.66
CA ILE A 128 -3.69 -6.03 7.29
C ILE A 128 -2.17 -6.01 7.13
N ASP A 129 -1.69 -6.65 6.06
CA ASP A 129 -0.31 -6.68 5.59
C ASP A 129 0.68 -7.49 6.45
N ASP A 130 0.16 -8.39 7.29
CA ASP A 130 0.97 -9.33 8.08
C ASP A 130 0.15 -10.56 8.48
N VAL A 131 0.78 -11.53 9.13
CA VAL A 131 0.18 -12.78 9.58
C VAL A 131 0.23 -12.92 11.09
N VAL A 132 -0.93 -13.13 11.70
CA VAL A 132 -1.08 -13.51 13.11
C VAL A 132 -1.82 -14.83 13.19
N ASN A 133 -1.16 -15.84 13.78
CA ASN A 133 -1.70 -17.20 13.88
C ASN A 133 -2.51 -17.39 15.16
N GLN A 134 -3.76 -16.92 15.14
CA GLN A 134 -4.73 -17.08 16.23
C GLN A 134 -6.09 -17.53 15.67
N PRO A 135 -6.87 -18.35 16.41
CA PRO A 135 -8.10 -18.96 15.89
C PRO A 135 -9.23 -17.95 15.61
N ASN A 136 -9.12 -16.72 16.10
CA ASN A 136 -10.08 -15.63 15.93
C ASN A 136 -9.52 -14.47 15.08
N VAL A 137 -8.37 -14.68 14.41
CA VAL A 137 -7.74 -13.66 13.56
C VAL A 137 -7.85 -14.04 12.08
N THR A 138 -8.25 -13.06 11.26
CA THR A 138 -8.09 -13.10 9.80
C THR A 138 -6.86 -12.28 9.41
N SER A 139 -5.89 -12.89 8.76
CA SER A 139 -4.70 -12.21 8.25
C SER A 139 -4.87 -11.89 6.77
N VAL A 140 -4.80 -10.62 6.40
CA VAL A 140 -4.97 -10.14 5.03
C VAL A 140 -3.59 -9.79 4.48
N ILE A 141 -3.09 -10.57 3.53
CA ILE A 141 -1.81 -10.32 2.87
C ILE A 141 -2.03 -10.06 1.38
N PHE A 142 -1.09 -9.34 0.75
CA PHE A 142 -1.16 -9.03 -0.67
C PHE A 142 -0.09 -9.83 -1.44
N ASN A 143 -0.32 -10.03 -2.73
CA ASN A 143 0.66 -10.68 -3.60
C ASN A 143 1.37 -9.62 -4.45
N GLU A 144 2.35 -8.94 -3.85
CA GLU A 144 3.08 -7.84 -4.49
C GLU A 144 3.90 -8.29 -5.70
N GLU A 145 4.24 -9.58 -5.76
CA GLU A 145 4.87 -10.18 -6.94
C GLU A 145 4.02 -9.98 -8.20
N HIS A 146 2.68 -10.01 -8.08
CA HIS A 146 1.78 -9.71 -9.20
C HIS A 146 1.91 -8.27 -9.71
N GLY A 147 2.06 -7.31 -8.79
CA GLY A 147 2.27 -5.90 -9.15
C GLY A 147 3.62 -5.71 -9.83
N GLY A 148 4.68 -6.25 -9.20
CA GLY A 148 6.04 -6.23 -9.76
C GLY A 148 6.09 -6.86 -11.14
N PHE A 149 5.42 -8.00 -11.34
CA PHE A 149 5.35 -8.69 -12.62
C PHE A 149 4.81 -7.81 -13.74
N LEU A 150 3.71 -7.08 -13.51
CA LEU A 150 3.20 -6.18 -14.52
C LEU A 150 4.07 -4.94 -14.73
N ALA A 151 4.70 -4.42 -13.68
CA ALA A 151 5.68 -3.34 -13.84
C ALA A 151 6.88 -3.79 -14.71
N GLY A 152 7.38 -5.01 -14.50
CA GLY A 152 8.46 -5.59 -15.28
C GLY A 152 8.08 -5.87 -16.72
N ALA A 153 6.89 -6.44 -16.94
CA ALA A 153 6.36 -6.67 -18.27
C ALA A 153 6.14 -5.36 -19.03
N ALA A 154 5.61 -4.33 -18.37
CA ALA A 154 5.45 -3.00 -18.94
C ALA A 154 6.80 -2.37 -19.30
N ALA A 155 7.78 -2.40 -18.39
CA ALA A 155 9.11 -1.85 -18.63
C ALA A 155 9.80 -2.55 -19.81
N ALA A 156 9.77 -3.88 -19.88
CA ALA A 156 10.35 -4.64 -20.98
C ALA A 156 9.59 -4.46 -22.31
N SER A 157 8.29 -4.16 -22.26
CA SER A 157 7.49 -3.85 -23.44
C SER A 157 7.80 -2.46 -24.00
N LEU A 158 8.16 -1.50 -23.14
CA LEU A 158 8.29 -0.08 -23.46
C LEU A 158 9.73 0.40 -23.67
N THR A 159 10.72 -0.28 -23.08
CA THR A 159 12.13 0.12 -23.17
C THR A 159 12.61 0.18 -24.62
N LYS A 160 13.45 1.16 -24.90
CA LYS A 160 14.15 1.38 -26.18
C LYS A 160 15.63 1.02 -26.08
N THR A 161 16.16 0.86 -24.88
CA THR A 161 17.59 0.55 -24.64
C THR A 161 17.84 -0.91 -24.25
N ASN A 162 16.78 -1.69 -24.02
CA ASN A 162 16.83 -3.02 -23.41
C ASN A 162 17.49 -3.02 -22.02
N ARG A 163 17.54 -1.86 -21.36
CA ARG A 163 18.05 -1.70 -20.00
C ARG A 163 17.00 -0.96 -19.19
N VAL A 164 16.56 -1.58 -18.12
CA VAL A 164 15.58 -1.02 -17.18
C VAL A 164 16.15 -1.06 -15.77
N GLY A 165 15.44 -0.46 -14.83
CA GLY A 165 15.89 -0.36 -13.44
C GLY A 165 14.80 -0.69 -12.43
N PHE A 166 15.23 -1.20 -11.28
CA PHE A 166 14.46 -1.31 -10.06
C PHE A 166 15.17 -0.52 -8.96
N ILE A 167 14.43 0.29 -8.20
CA ILE A 167 14.92 0.97 -7.01
C ILE A 167 13.95 0.71 -5.84
N GLY A 168 14.44 -0.03 -4.85
CA GLY A 168 13.81 -0.19 -3.54
C GLY A 168 14.33 0.83 -2.50
N GLY A 169 13.60 1.00 -1.41
CA GLY A 169 14.03 1.68 -0.20
C GLY A 169 14.94 0.79 0.65
N SER A 170 14.40 -0.30 1.19
CA SER A 170 15.03 -1.17 2.19
C SER A 170 15.18 -2.60 1.68
N GLN A 171 16.43 -3.10 1.64
CA GLN A 171 16.70 -4.47 1.18
C GLN A 171 16.11 -5.56 2.09
N MET A 172 15.96 -5.30 3.39
CA MET A 172 15.34 -6.24 4.34
C MET A 172 13.80 -6.13 4.35
N ASP A 173 13.22 -5.25 3.54
CA ASP A 173 11.77 -5.14 3.44
C ASP A 173 11.22 -6.23 2.50
N GLU A 174 10.50 -7.18 3.08
CA GLU A 174 9.99 -8.32 2.31
C GLU A 174 8.98 -7.90 1.24
N GLU A 175 8.19 -6.85 1.46
CA GLU A 175 7.26 -6.31 0.46
C GLU A 175 8.04 -5.87 -0.80
N GLU A 176 9.09 -5.06 -0.60
CA GLU A 176 9.92 -4.59 -1.69
C GLU A 176 10.62 -5.73 -2.43
N THR A 177 11.08 -6.77 -1.72
CA THR A 177 11.70 -7.94 -2.36
C THR A 177 10.70 -8.75 -3.19
N ARG A 178 9.42 -8.84 -2.78
CA ARG A 178 8.36 -9.48 -3.59
C ARG A 178 8.07 -8.68 -4.85
N TYR A 179 8.02 -7.34 -4.78
CA TYR A 179 7.94 -6.51 -5.98
C TYR A 179 9.14 -6.69 -6.91
N GLN A 180 10.37 -6.75 -6.36
CA GLN A 180 11.58 -7.00 -7.16
C GLN A 180 11.50 -8.36 -7.87
N SER A 181 11.12 -9.43 -7.15
CA SER A 181 10.95 -10.77 -7.73
C SER A 181 9.97 -10.73 -8.90
N GLY A 182 8.82 -10.10 -8.70
CA GLY A 182 7.81 -9.91 -9.73
C GLY A 182 8.38 -9.17 -10.93
N PHE A 183 9.05 -8.03 -10.70
CA PHE A 183 9.65 -7.21 -11.75
C PHE A 183 10.59 -8.01 -12.65
N LEU A 184 11.48 -8.80 -12.07
CA LEU A 184 12.39 -9.65 -12.83
C LEU A 184 11.65 -10.75 -13.61
N LYS A 185 10.64 -11.39 -13.01
CA LYS A 185 9.78 -12.37 -13.70
C LYS A 185 9.00 -11.75 -14.86
N GLY A 186 8.53 -10.51 -14.72
CA GLY A 186 7.84 -9.77 -15.77
C GLY A 186 8.74 -9.50 -16.98
N ILE A 187 9.98 -9.09 -16.72
CA ILE A 187 10.99 -8.91 -17.78
C ILE A 187 11.29 -10.24 -18.46
N GLN A 188 11.53 -11.30 -17.67
CA GLN A 188 11.81 -12.64 -18.20
C GLN A 188 10.66 -13.16 -19.08
N TYR A 189 9.41 -12.93 -18.68
CA TYR A 189 8.24 -13.31 -19.44
C TYR A 189 8.21 -12.63 -20.81
N ILE A 190 8.45 -11.32 -20.88
CA ILE A 190 8.49 -10.57 -22.14
C ILE A 190 9.69 -10.98 -22.99
N ASN A 191 10.87 -11.17 -22.39
CA ASN A 191 12.04 -11.69 -23.11
C ASN A 191 11.74 -13.03 -23.79
N SER A 192 11.12 -13.95 -23.06
CA SER A 192 10.83 -15.29 -23.55
C SER A 192 9.71 -15.32 -24.59
N SER A 193 8.67 -14.50 -24.39
CA SER A 193 7.49 -14.47 -25.27
C SER A 193 7.66 -13.61 -26.53
N GLU A 194 8.53 -12.59 -26.49
CA GLU A 194 8.75 -11.66 -27.60
C GLU A 194 10.15 -11.74 -28.21
N GLY A 195 11.02 -12.65 -27.74
CA GLY A 195 12.40 -12.78 -28.23
C GLY A 195 13.28 -11.57 -27.92
N LYS A 196 12.98 -10.87 -26.82
CA LYS A 196 13.75 -9.71 -26.35
C LYS A 196 14.88 -10.14 -25.40
N SER A 197 15.82 -9.22 -25.18
CA SER A 197 16.96 -9.40 -24.27
C SER A 197 17.09 -8.21 -23.31
N VAL A 198 15.99 -7.82 -22.69
CA VAL A 198 15.94 -6.75 -21.68
C VAL A 198 16.62 -7.21 -20.39
N LYS A 199 17.44 -6.35 -19.80
CA LYS A 199 18.13 -6.59 -18.53
C LYS A 199 17.85 -5.47 -17.53
N ALA A 200 17.98 -5.77 -16.23
CA ALA A 200 17.62 -4.85 -15.16
C ALA A 200 18.82 -4.48 -14.26
N TYR A 201 18.96 -3.21 -13.92
CA TYR A 201 19.69 -2.80 -12.72
C TYR A 201 18.77 -2.94 -11.51
N VAL A 202 19.31 -3.42 -10.39
CA VAL A 202 18.60 -3.53 -9.12
C VAL A 202 19.40 -2.79 -8.06
N SER A 203 18.74 -1.91 -7.30
CA SER A 203 19.39 -1.14 -6.24
C SER A 203 18.43 -0.87 -5.10
N TYR A 204 18.97 -0.76 -3.88
CA TYR A 204 18.24 -0.33 -2.69
C TYR A 204 18.89 0.91 -2.10
N ALA A 205 18.08 1.81 -1.53
CA ALA A 205 18.57 3.01 -0.87
C ALA A 205 19.37 2.69 0.41
N GLY A 206 19.03 1.60 1.08
CA GLY A 206 19.75 1.05 2.23
C GLY A 206 19.24 -0.33 2.62
N VAL A 207 19.71 -0.83 3.77
CA VAL A 207 19.39 -2.19 4.25
C VAL A 207 18.14 -2.20 5.13
N PHE A 208 17.91 -1.12 5.89
CA PHE A 208 16.84 -1.04 6.90
C PHE A 208 15.81 0.05 6.57
N ALA A 209 14.73 0.07 7.35
CA ALA A 209 13.55 0.90 7.09
C ALA A 209 13.76 2.43 7.18
N ASP A 210 14.87 2.92 7.74
CA ASP A 210 15.24 4.33 7.68
C ASP A 210 15.61 4.79 6.26
N ALA A 211 15.97 3.85 5.38
CA ALA A 211 16.25 4.12 3.97
C ALA A 211 15.00 4.51 3.14
N LEU A 212 13.78 4.32 3.67
CA LEU A 212 12.52 4.68 3.01
C LEU A 212 12.22 6.19 3.00
N VAL A 213 13.00 6.98 3.74
CA VAL A 213 12.79 8.44 3.91
C VAL A 213 13.99 9.28 3.48
N ASN A 214 14.69 8.84 2.43
CA ASN A 214 15.88 9.48 1.87
C ASN A 214 15.75 9.79 0.35
N PRO A 215 14.97 10.82 -0.04
CA PRO A 215 14.80 11.20 -1.44
C PRO A 215 16.12 11.49 -2.18
N GLU A 216 17.12 12.05 -1.50
CA GLU A 216 18.42 12.34 -2.12
C GLU A 216 19.13 11.06 -2.57
N LYS A 217 19.10 10.01 -1.73
CA LYS A 217 19.65 8.70 -2.12
C LYS A 217 18.89 8.08 -3.30
N GLY A 218 17.57 8.20 -3.31
CA GLY A 218 16.73 7.73 -4.44
C GLY A 218 17.09 8.44 -5.75
N LYS A 219 17.30 9.77 -5.68
CA LYS A 219 17.74 10.58 -6.82
C LYS A 219 19.11 10.15 -7.35
N GLN A 220 20.08 9.93 -6.45
CA GLN A 220 21.43 9.48 -6.81
C GLN A 220 21.42 8.11 -7.50
N LEU A 221 20.69 7.13 -6.95
CA LEU A 221 20.57 5.79 -7.52
C LEU A 221 19.92 5.83 -8.91
N ALA A 222 18.83 6.60 -9.06
CA ALA A 222 18.15 6.76 -10.33
C ALA A 222 19.06 7.36 -11.38
N TYR A 223 19.83 8.41 -11.03
CA TYR A 223 20.80 8.99 -11.92
C TYR A 223 21.89 8.01 -12.36
N LEU A 224 22.38 7.20 -11.43
CA LEU A 224 23.38 6.19 -11.74
C LEU A 224 22.84 5.15 -12.73
N GLN A 225 21.61 4.65 -12.53
CA GLN A 225 20.98 3.70 -13.46
C GLN A 225 20.71 4.34 -14.83
N TYR A 226 20.15 5.56 -14.88
CA TYR A 226 19.89 6.28 -16.14
C TYR A 226 21.17 6.58 -16.92
N SER A 227 22.24 6.99 -16.22
CA SER A 227 23.55 7.26 -16.85
C SER A 227 24.19 5.99 -17.41
N ASN A 228 23.83 4.82 -16.89
CA ASN A 228 24.27 3.52 -17.39
C ASN A 228 23.33 2.91 -18.45
N GLY A 229 22.39 3.71 -18.96
CA GLY A 229 21.57 3.38 -20.12
C GLY A 229 20.19 2.82 -19.78
N ALA A 230 19.81 2.75 -18.49
CA ALA A 230 18.41 2.52 -18.16
C ALA A 230 17.54 3.64 -18.75
N ASP A 231 16.36 3.31 -19.27
CA ASP A 231 15.41 4.32 -19.76
C ASP A 231 14.07 4.32 -19.01
N ILE A 232 13.81 3.27 -18.25
CA ILE A 232 12.63 3.11 -17.39
C ILE A 232 13.08 2.55 -16.04
N ILE A 233 12.66 3.17 -14.93
CA ILE A 233 12.87 2.67 -13.56
C ILE A 233 11.54 2.37 -12.89
N PHE A 234 11.36 1.16 -12.37
CA PHE A 234 10.30 0.85 -11.40
C PHE A 234 10.79 1.16 -9.99
N GLN A 235 10.06 2.01 -9.26
CA GLN A 235 10.41 2.41 -7.89
C GLN A 235 9.41 1.88 -6.87
N VAL A 236 9.95 1.31 -5.78
CA VAL A 236 9.20 0.82 -4.62
C VAL A 236 9.94 1.28 -3.36
N ALA A 237 10.05 2.60 -3.17
CA ALA A 237 10.98 3.16 -2.20
C ALA A 237 10.35 4.16 -1.22
N GLY A 238 9.04 4.08 -0.97
CA GLY A 238 8.34 5.01 -0.08
C GLY A 238 8.64 6.48 -0.43
N GLN A 239 9.01 7.30 0.57
CA GLN A 239 9.35 8.71 0.32
C GLN A 239 10.66 8.87 -0.47
N THR A 240 11.60 7.92 -0.37
CA THR A 240 12.81 7.87 -1.20
C THR A 240 12.48 7.85 -2.69
N GLY A 241 11.34 7.24 -3.07
CA GLY A 241 10.80 7.23 -4.43
C GLY A 241 10.60 8.62 -5.06
N ASN A 242 10.34 9.66 -4.25
CA ASN A 242 10.22 11.04 -4.74
C ASN A 242 11.50 11.55 -5.43
N GLY A 243 12.65 11.07 -4.98
CA GLY A 243 13.94 11.35 -5.61
C GLY A 243 14.08 10.71 -6.98
N VAL A 244 13.54 9.50 -7.16
CA VAL A 244 13.53 8.78 -8.45
C VAL A 244 12.71 9.55 -9.47
N TYR A 245 11.52 10.04 -9.09
CA TYR A 245 10.72 10.92 -9.95
C TYR A 245 11.44 12.21 -10.30
N THR A 246 12.16 12.81 -9.34
CA THR A 246 12.95 14.03 -9.59
C THR A 246 14.07 13.77 -10.61
N ALA A 247 14.85 12.69 -10.43
CA ALA A 247 15.90 12.30 -11.38
C ALA A 247 15.34 12.02 -12.78
N ALA A 248 14.19 11.35 -12.86
CA ALA A 248 13.50 11.07 -14.12
C ALA A 248 13.13 12.35 -14.88
N LYS A 249 12.74 13.41 -14.14
CA LYS A 249 12.51 14.76 -14.69
C LYS A 249 13.73 15.33 -15.35
N GLU A 250 14.78 15.39 -14.56
CA GLU A 250 16.00 16.07 -14.94
C GLU A 250 16.70 15.30 -16.07
N ALA A 251 16.66 13.97 -16.05
CA ALA A 251 17.21 13.08 -17.08
C ALA A 251 16.29 12.88 -18.31
N ARG A 252 15.04 13.36 -18.28
CA ARG A 252 14.00 13.12 -19.30
C ARG A 252 13.80 11.62 -19.59
N LYS A 253 13.70 10.82 -18.52
CA LYS A 253 13.49 9.36 -18.54
C LYS A 253 12.20 8.98 -17.81
N PHE A 254 11.75 7.73 -17.93
CA PHE A 254 10.44 7.29 -17.42
C PHE A 254 10.54 6.51 -16.10
N VAL A 255 9.46 6.61 -15.31
CA VAL A 255 9.30 5.87 -14.06
C VAL A 255 8.00 5.06 -14.10
N ILE A 256 8.01 3.91 -13.45
CA ILE A 256 6.81 3.19 -13.03
C ILE A 256 6.73 3.33 -11.50
N GLY A 257 5.58 3.77 -10.99
CA GLY A 257 5.37 4.00 -9.56
C GLY A 257 4.81 2.81 -8.80
N ASN A 258 4.90 2.87 -7.48
CA ASN A 258 4.16 2.01 -6.54
C ASN A 258 3.16 2.78 -5.65
N ASP A 259 3.14 4.12 -5.75
CA ASP A 259 2.20 5.00 -5.07
C ASP A 259 1.50 5.90 -6.10
N ALA A 260 0.16 5.82 -6.15
CA ALA A 260 -0.66 6.57 -7.09
C ALA A 260 -0.51 8.09 -6.90
N LYS A 261 -0.40 8.59 -5.67
CA LYS A 261 -0.24 10.03 -5.39
C LYS A 261 1.12 10.54 -5.87
N GLN A 262 2.18 9.74 -5.69
CA GLN A 262 3.50 10.10 -6.23
C GLN A 262 3.49 10.11 -7.76
N ALA A 263 2.82 9.15 -8.38
CA ALA A 263 2.68 9.09 -9.84
C ALA A 263 1.86 10.27 -10.40
N GLU A 264 0.76 10.65 -9.72
CA GLU A 264 -0.05 11.84 -10.06
C GLU A 264 0.74 13.14 -9.95
N ALA A 265 1.67 13.24 -9.00
CA ALA A 265 2.55 14.40 -8.87
C ALA A 265 3.63 14.49 -9.97
N ALA A 266 3.83 13.41 -10.75
CA ALA A 266 4.81 13.33 -11.82
C ALA A 266 4.21 12.81 -13.16
N PRO A 267 3.16 13.46 -13.69
CA PRO A 267 2.39 12.92 -14.81
C PRO A 267 3.16 12.94 -16.15
N TRP A 268 4.23 13.73 -16.25
CA TRP A 268 4.98 13.96 -17.49
C TRP A 268 5.90 12.79 -17.87
N ASN A 269 6.41 12.00 -16.91
CA ASN A 269 7.32 10.88 -17.17
C ASN A 269 6.94 9.58 -16.41
N SER A 270 5.66 9.33 -16.18
CA SER A 270 5.20 8.06 -15.62
C SER A 270 4.64 7.17 -16.73
N TYR A 271 5.01 5.88 -16.78
CA TYR A 271 4.35 4.89 -17.65
C TYR A 271 3.22 4.13 -16.96
N GLY A 272 3.13 4.20 -15.64
CA GLY A 272 2.06 3.55 -14.91
C GLY A 272 2.39 3.41 -13.43
N VAL A 273 1.48 2.77 -12.73
CA VAL A 273 1.59 2.57 -11.29
C VAL A 273 1.01 1.21 -10.89
N THR A 274 1.72 0.50 -10.02
CA THR A 274 1.19 -0.65 -9.30
C THR A 274 0.30 -0.15 -8.16
N VAL A 275 -0.85 -0.80 -7.94
CA VAL A 275 -1.84 -0.40 -6.95
C VAL A 275 -2.12 -1.57 -6.03
N LYS A 276 -1.87 -1.39 -4.72
CA LYS A 276 -2.28 -2.31 -3.66
C LYS A 276 -3.64 -1.84 -3.11
N ARG A 277 -4.70 -2.62 -3.34
CA ARG A 277 -6.10 -2.24 -3.07
C ARG A 277 -6.53 -2.57 -1.64
N VAL A 278 -5.86 -1.93 -0.67
CA VAL A 278 -6.18 -2.09 0.76
C VAL A 278 -7.59 -1.60 1.07
N ASP A 279 -8.02 -0.52 0.43
CA ASP A 279 -9.40 -0.03 0.43
C ASP A 279 -10.42 -1.13 0.10
N TYR A 280 -10.16 -1.87 -0.98
CA TYR A 280 -11.03 -2.96 -1.43
C TYR A 280 -10.99 -4.14 -0.48
N ALA A 281 -9.80 -4.53 -0.01
CA ALA A 281 -9.63 -5.63 0.93
C ALA A 281 -10.35 -5.35 2.27
N VAL A 282 -10.16 -4.16 2.84
CA VAL A 282 -10.84 -3.73 4.08
C VAL A 282 -12.35 -3.73 3.89
N TYR A 283 -12.86 -3.09 2.83
CA TYR A 283 -14.30 -3.12 2.53
C TYR A 283 -14.84 -4.56 2.40
N SER A 284 -14.12 -5.43 1.69
CA SER A 284 -14.53 -6.81 1.44
C SER A 284 -14.55 -7.64 2.72
N ILE A 285 -13.58 -7.44 3.60
CA ILE A 285 -13.50 -8.09 4.92
C ILE A 285 -14.61 -7.61 5.84
N VAL A 286 -14.86 -6.31 5.92
CA VAL A 286 -15.98 -5.76 6.70
C VAL A 286 -17.31 -6.30 6.18
N LYS A 287 -17.50 -6.33 4.85
CA LYS A 287 -18.69 -6.90 4.22
C LYS A 287 -18.87 -8.39 4.56
N ALA A 288 -17.79 -9.17 4.54
CA ALA A 288 -17.83 -10.57 4.92
C ALA A 288 -18.16 -10.75 6.41
N ALA A 289 -17.61 -9.91 7.29
CA ALA A 289 -17.88 -9.94 8.72
C ALA A 289 -19.33 -9.57 9.03
N TYR A 290 -19.83 -8.48 8.42
CA TYR A 290 -21.22 -8.03 8.49
C TYR A 290 -22.20 -9.13 8.05
N ALA A 291 -21.86 -9.86 6.98
CA ALA A 291 -22.65 -10.98 6.48
C ALA A 291 -22.44 -12.30 7.26
N GLN A 292 -21.67 -12.30 8.36
CA GLN A 292 -21.30 -13.47 9.16
C GLN A 292 -20.62 -14.60 8.35
N LYS A 293 -19.82 -14.20 7.34
CA LYS A 293 -19.09 -15.10 6.43
C LYS A 293 -17.57 -15.00 6.55
N LEU A 294 -17.06 -14.06 7.35
CA LEU A 294 -15.63 -13.93 7.61
C LEU A 294 -15.14 -15.16 8.40
N LYS A 295 -14.06 -15.77 7.92
CA LYS A 295 -13.39 -16.91 8.57
C LYS A 295 -11.98 -16.50 8.99
N PRO A 296 -11.49 -17.00 10.13
CA PRO A 296 -10.10 -16.82 10.53
C PRO A 296 -9.15 -17.55 9.56
N GLY A 297 -7.87 -17.19 9.61
CA GLY A 297 -6.84 -17.70 8.72
C GLY A 297 -6.31 -16.64 7.75
N VAL A 298 -5.52 -17.07 6.76
CA VAL A 298 -4.86 -16.17 5.82
C VAL A 298 -5.71 -15.99 4.56
N VAL A 299 -5.94 -14.74 4.16
CA VAL A 299 -6.59 -14.35 2.91
C VAL A 299 -5.58 -13.59 2.06
N ILE A 300 -5.30 -14.10 0.87
CA ILE A 300 -4.32 -13.51 -0.06
C ILE A 300 -5.04 -12.70 -1.13
N TYR A 301 -4.66 -11.44 -1.27
CA TYR A 301 -5.19 -10.49 -2.24
C TYR A 301 -4.18 -10.27 -3.39
N GLY A 302 -4.52 -10.75 -4.57
CA GLY A 302 -3.72 -10.65 -5.80
C GLY A 302 -4.53 -10.07 -6.97
N MET A 303 -4.05 -10.28 -8.21
CA MET A 303 -4.75 -9.79 -9.41
C MET A 303 -6.09 -10.48 -9.64
N ASN A 304 -6.21 -11.75 -9.26
CA ASN A 304 -7.42 -12.57 -9.45
C ASN A 304 -8.62 -12.11 -8.61
N ASN A 305 -8.39 -11.40 -7.50
CA ASN A 305 -9.42 -10.91 -6.60
C ASN A 305 -9.28 -9.40 -6.31
N GLN A 306 -8.73 -8.65 -7.26
CA GLN A 306 -8.62 -7.18 -7.22
C GLN A 306 -7.78 -6.63 -6.06
N GLY A 307 -6.98 -7.46 -5.41
CA GLY A 307 -6.04 -7.08 -4.37
C GLY A 307 -4.85 -6.27 -4.87
N MET A 308 -4.38 -6.63 -6.06
CA MET A 308 -3.33 -5.94 -6.79
C MET A 308 -3.83 -5.50 -8.16
N ASP A 309 -3.36 -4.35 -8.62
CA ASP A 309 -3.63 -3.85 -9.97
C ASP A 309 -2.39 -3.14 -10.56
N TYR A 310 -2.43 -2.91 -11.87
CA TYR A 310 -1.51 -2.06 -12.60
C TYR A 310 -2.31 -1.16 -13.53
N VAL A 311 -2.05 0.15 -13.41
CA VAL A 311 -2.72 1.17 -14.20
C VAL A 311 -1.71 1.79 -15.14
N ASN A 312 -1.94 1.65 -16.45
CA ASN A 312 -1.16 2.34 -17.48
C ASN A 312 -1.41 3.85 -17.40
N SER A 313 -0.38 4.66 -17.60
CA SER A 313 -0.55 6.08 -17.81
C SER A 313 -0.98 6.37 -19.26
N SER A 314 -1.40 7.62 -19.51
CA SER A 314 -1.66 8.12 -20.87
C SER A 314 -0.41 8.22 -21.75
N ALA A 315 0.80 8.11 -21.18
CA ALA A 315 2.05 8.11 -21.93
C ALA A 315 2.34 6.75 -22.61
N VAL A 316 1.64 5.69 -22.24
CA VAL A 316 1.79 4.36 -22.84
C VAL A 316 1.02 4.31 -24.17
N PRO A 317 1.66 3.92 -25.29
CA PRO A 317 0.97 3.72 -26.56
C PRO A 317 -0.21 2.73 -26.41
N PRO A 318 -1.39 2.98 -27.01
CA PRO A 318 -2.57 2.14 -26.82
C PRO A 318 -2.36 0.65 -27.14
N GLU A 319 -1.57 0.34 -28.16
CA GLU A 319 -1.20 -1.04 -28.50
C GLU A 319 -0.43 -1.73 -27.36
N VAL A 320 0.55 -1.03 -26.78
CA VAL A 320 1.36 -1.56 -25.68
C VAL A 320 0.51 -1.67 -24.41
N ALA A 321 -0.33 -0.68 -24.11
CA ALA A 321 -1.29 -0.74 -23.01
C ALA A 321 -2.24 -1.96 -23.16
N GLY A 322 -2.72 -2.22 -24.38
CA GLY A 322 -3.52 -3.40 -24.71
C GLY A 322 -2.78 -4.71 -24.41
N LYS A 323 -1.51 -4.83 -24.80
CA LYS A 323 -0.67 -6.01 -24.49
C LYS A 323 -0.48 -6.19 -22.98
N ILE A 324 -0.15 -5.12 -22.25
CA ILE A 324 -0.02 -5.14 -20.78
C ILE A 324 -1.34 -5.57 -20.12
N ASN A 325 -2.48 -5.10 -20.62
CA ASN A 325 -3.80 -5.49 -20.12
C ASN A 325 -4.12 -6.98 -20.40
N LEU A 326 -3.67 -7.53 -21.53
CA LEU A 326 -3.79 -8.96 -21.81
C LEU A 326 -2.92 -9.79 -20.86
N VAL A 327 -1.69 -9.36 -20.59
CA VAL A 327 -0.82 -9.99 -19.59
C VAL A 327 -1.46 -9.94 -18.20
N LYS A 328 -2.01 -8.78 -17.81
CA LYS A 328 -2.79 -8.61 -16.57
C LYS A 328 -3.95 -9.61 -16.48
N ALA A 329 -4.74 -9.72 -17.55
CA ALA A 329 -5.87 -10.65 -17.60
C ALA A 329 -5.42 -12.11 -17.53
N GLY A 330 -4.29 -12.46 -18.16
CA GLY A 330 -3.71 -13.79 -18.10
C GLY A 330 -3.24 -14.16 -16.69
N LEU A 331 -2.60 -13.22 -15.98
CA LEU A 331 -2.22 -13.39 -14.58
C LEU A 331 -3.45 -13.53 -13.67
N ALA A 332 -4.46 -12.67 -13.83
CA ALA A 332 -5.69 -12.72 -13.05
C ALA A 332 -6.48 -14.03 -13.25
N LYS A 333 -6.45 -14.60 -14.46
CA LYS A 333 -7.11 -15.87 -14.79
C LYS A 333 -6.25 -17.12 -14.50
N GLY A 334 -5.00 -16.95 -14.08
CA GLY A 334 -4.06 -18.04 -13.81
C GLY A 334 -3.47 -18.72 -15.05
N SER A 335 -3.70 -18.17 -16.26
CA SER A 335 -3.03 -18.68 -17.47
C SER A 335 -1.55 -18.31 -17.52
N ILE A 336 -1.14 -17.30 -16.75
CA ILE A 336 0.25 -16.98 -16.44
C ILE A 336 0.48 -17.38 -14.98
N ASN A 337 1.36 -18.34 -14.74
CA ASN A 337 1.75 -18.77 -13.40
C ASN A 337 3.20 -18.33 -13.11
N LEU A 338 3.37 -17.44 -12.13
CA LEU A 338 4.67 -16.87 -11.77
C LEU A 338 5.65 -17.88 -11.18
N GLU A 339 5.18 -18.98 -10.61
CA GLU A 339 6.04 -20.06 -10.09
C GLU A 339 6.76 -20.83 -11.20
N LYS A 340 6.19 -20.82 -12.42
CA LYS A 340 6.78 -21.46 -13.59
C LYS A 340 7.79 -20.58 -14.33
N ILE A 341 7.95 -19.32 -13.91
CA ILE A 341 8.86 -18.37 -14.55
C ILE A 341 10.20 -18.42 -13.84
N VAL A 342 11.20 -19.00 -14.52
CA VAL A 342 12.58 -19.07 -14.04
C VAL A 342 13.33 -17.82 -14.49
N VAL A 343 13.79 -17.01 -13.54
CA VAL A 343 14.59 -15.82 -13.82
C VAL A 343 16.00 -16.23 -14.26
N ALA A 344 16.43 -15.78 -15.44
CA ALA A 344 17.79 -16.05 -15.93
C ALA A 344 18.86 -15.40 -15.04
N GLY A 345 19.98 -16.12 -14.81
CA GLY A 345 21.05 -15.67 -13.92
C GLY A 345 21.77 -14.40 -14.38
N ASP A 346 21.74 -14.08 -15.67
CA ASP A 346 22.37 -12.89 -16.26
C ASP A 346 21.39 -11.75 -16.55
N LEU A 347 20.15 -11.86 -16.06
CA LEU A 347 19.09 -10.86 -16.23
C LEU A 347 19.42 -9.56 -15.47
N GLN A 348 20.09 -9.69 -14.33
CA GLN A 348 20.50 -8.56 -13.50
C GLN A 348 21.87 -8.02 -13.93
N LEU A 349 21.94 -6.71 -14.15
CA LEU A 349 23.15 -5.97 -14.44
C LEU A 349 23.76 -5.45 -13.13
N LYS A 350 25.09 -5.53 -13.04
CA LYS A 350 25.85 -4.84 -11.98
C LYS A 350 26.06 -3.39 -12.39
N LEU A 351 25.81 -2.47 -11.47
CA LEU A 351 26.23 -1.08 -11.65
C LEU A 351 27.76 -1.00 -11.57
N PRO A 352 28.41 -0.09 -12.31
CA PRO A 352 29.85 0.14 -12.16
C PRO A 352 30.15 0.62 -10.73
N GLU A 353 31.28 0.17 -10.17
CA GLU A 353 31.78 0.69 -8.90
C GLU A 353 32.01 2.21 -8.98
N PRO A 354 31.87 2.97 -7.87
CA PRO A 354 32.10 4.41 -7.84
C PRO A 354 33.58 4.73 -8.08
N GLY A 355 33.99 4.74 -9.34
CA GLY A 355 35.37 5.05 -9.79
C GLY A 355 35.45 5.57 -11.21
N ALA A 356 34.34 5.61 -11.95
CA ALA A 356 34.27 6.14 -13.30
C ALA A 356 33.00 6.96 -13.48
N ALA A 357 32.97 8.18 -12.94
CA ALA A 357 32.00 9.16 -13.39
C ALA A 357 32.29 9.50 -14.87
N PRO A 358 31.32 9.43 -15.79
CA PRO A 358 31.50 10.01 -17.11
C PRO A 358 31.69 11.52 -16.93
N GLN A 359 32.89 12.02 -17.25
CA GLN A 359 33.22 13.44 -17.09
C GLN A 359 32.47 14.38 -18.04
N ASN A 360 31.61 13.86 -18.92
CA ASN A 360 30.86 14.67 -19.88
C ASN A 360 29.46 14.08 -20.05
N LEU A 361 28.48 14.68 -19.38
CA LEU A 361 27.08 14.57 -19.80
C LEU A 361 26.97 15.33 -21.13
N PRO A 362 26.56 14.71 -22.25
CA PRO A 362 26.30 15.47 -23.46
C PRO A 362 25.13 16.43 -23.21
N PRO A 363 25.22 17.71 -23.64
CA PRO A 363 24.10 18.63 -23.56
C PRO A 363 22.92 18.06 -24.35
N ALA A 364 21.72 18.24 -23.80
CA ALA A 364 20.47 17.77 -24.40
C ALA A 364 20.37 18.24 -25.86
N GLN A 365 20.57 17.33 -26.81
CA GLN A 365 20.31 17.61 -28.21
C GLN A 365 18.81 17.74 -28.44
N GLY A 366 18.42 18.83 -29.10
CA GLY A 366 17.06 19.34 -29.20
C GLY A 366 16.08 18.38 -29.89
N GLN A 367 14.81 18.46 -29.48
CA GLN A 367 13.70 17.97 -30.27
C GLN A 367 13.23 19.04 -31.27
N PRO A 368 12.65 18.64 -32.42
CA PRO A 368 11.76 19.49 -33.20
C PRO A 368 10.56 19.93 -32.34
N GLY A 369 10.29 21.23 -32.33
CA GLY A 369 9.37 21.87 -31.40
C GLY A 369 7.91 21.43 -31.54
N LEU A 370 7.26 21.26 -30.38
CA LEU A 370 5.83 21.51 -30.25
C LEU A 370 5.63 23.02 -30.24
N GLY A 371 5.00 23.52 -31.30
CA GLY A 371 4.82 24.96 -31.56
C GLY A 371 4.06 25.66 -30.44
N SER A 372 4.69 26.71 -29.89
CA SER A 372 4.00 27.78 -29.17
C SER A 372 3.40 28.72 -30.22
N SER A 373 2.08 28.85 -30.21
CA SER A 373 1.33 29.83 -31.02
C SER A 373 1.83 31.24 -30.69
N GLY A 374 2.32 31.92 -31.72
CA GLY A 374 2.89 33.25 -31.60
C GLY A 374 1.87 34.33 -31.25
N ASN A 375 2.33 35.33 -30.53
CA ASN A 375 1.76 36.67 -30.62
C ASN A 375 2.92 37.62 -30.95
N GLY A 376 3.02 37.98 -32.22
CA GLY A 376 4.05 38.84 -32.76
C GLY A 376 3.66 40.30 -32.67
N GLN A 377 4.69 41.11 -32.38
CA GLN A 377 4.92 42.47 -32.91
C GLN A 377 4.04 43.58 -32.31
N SER A 378 4.54 44.77 -31.98
CA SER A 378 5.82 45.42 -32.28
C SER A 378 5.92 46.72 -31.48
N ARG A 379 7.12 47.06 -30.99
CA ARG A 379 7.48 48.43 -30.59
C ARG A 379 7.72 49.29 -31.84
N PRO A 380 7.45 50.60 -31.76
CA PRO A 380 8.26 51.59 -32.48
C PRO A 380 8.97 52.57 -31.56
N LYS A 381 10.03 53.15 -32.13
CA LYS A 381 11.05 54.05 -31.59
C LYS A 381 10.51 55.43 -31.18
N ALA A 382 11.26 56.10 -30.30
CA ALA A 382 11.12 57.52 -29.99
C ALA A 382 11.61 58.44 -31.13
N ASN A 383 10.86 59.51 -31.44
CA ASN A 383 11.35 60.91 -31.37
C ASN A 383 10.22 61.94 -31.60
N SER A 384 10.42 63.13 -31.00
CA SER A 384 9.89 64.48 -31.30
C SER A 384 8.39 64.80 -31.23
N GLY A 385 8.07 65.77 -30.34
CA GLY A 385 7.46 67.03 -30.79
C GLY A 385 5.96 67.27 -30.56
N THR A 386 5.67 68.20 -29.63
CA THR A 386 4.57 69.18 -29.63
C THR A 386 3.10 68.74 -29.44
N GLY A 387 2.38 69.42 -28.53
CA GLY A 387 0.99 69.82 -28.78
C GLY A 387 -0.09 69.48 -27.72
N ARG A 388 -0.25 70.38 -26.74
CA ARG A 388 -1.50 70.92 -26.12
C ARG A 388 -2.80 70.08 -25.98
N ASN A 389 -3.38 70.28 -24.78
CA ASN A 389 -4.82 70.41 -24.43
C ASN A 389 -5.65 69.11 -24.41
N GLN A 390 -6.61 68.86 -23.52
CA GLN A 390 -7.29 69.59 -22.45
C GLN A 390 -8.13 68.59 -21.63
N LYS A 391 -8.42 68.92 -20.35
CA LYS A 391 -9.66 68.70 -19.56
C LYS A 391 -10.43 67.36 -19.73
N THR A 392 -10.80 66.62 -18.69
CA THR A 392 -11.70 67.02 -17.59
C THR A 392 -11.62 66.05 -16.39
N LYS A 393 -11.87 66.61 -15.21
CA LYS A 393 -12.16 66.02 -13.87
C LYS A 393 -13.72 65.85 -13.73
N PRO A 394 -14.30 65.52 -12.56
CA PRO A 394 -14.10 64.42 -11.59
C PRO A 394 -15.47 63.88 -11.09
N GLU A 395 -15.56 63.44 -9.81
CA GLU A 395 -16.74 63.09 -8.98
C GLU A 395 -17.08 61.59 -8.97
N GLY A 396 -17.38 60.93 -7.86
CA GLY A 396 -17.63 61.27 -6.45
C GLY A 396 -18.28 60.01 -5.85
N ASN A 397 -17.87 59.44 -4.71
CA ASN A 397 -18.05 59.87 -3.31
C ASN A 397 -19.03 58.91 -2.57
N GLY A 398 -18.77 58.69 -1.28
CA GLY A 398 -19.61 57.99 -0.30
C GLY A 398 -19.08 56.58 0.05
N GLY A 399 -18.43 56.32 1.19
CA GLY A 399 -18.81 56.65 2.57
C GLY A 399 -19.58 55.44 3.15
N ASN A 400 -19.35 54.88 4.34
CA ASN A 400 -18.83 55.40 5.60
C ASN A 400 -18.57 54.18 6.52
N GLY A 401 -17.45 54.10 7.26
CA GLY A 401 -17.42 54.19 8.73
C GLY A 401 -17.47 52.81 9.40
N SER A 402 -16.73 52.45 10.45
CA SER A 402 -15.92 53.16 11.46
C SER A 402 -15.16 52.07 12.27
N ASN A 403 -13.86 52.22 12.52
CA ASN A 403 -13.23 52.60 13.80
C ASN A 403 -13.33 51.49 14.88
N SER A 404 -12.31 51.03 15.61
CA SER A 404 -11.12 51.64 16.22
C SER A 404 -10.30 50.46 16.79
N GLY A 405 -8.97 50.46 16.88
CA GLY A 405 -8.19 51.24 17.83
C GLY A 405 -7.24 50.30 18.59
N GLN A 406 -5.97 50.31 18.18
CA GLN A 406 -4.82 49.77 18.92
C GLN A 406 -4.43 50.75 20.05
N PRO A 407 -3.62 50.38 21.07
CA PRO A 407 -2.16 50.41 20.86
C PRO A 407 -1.27 49.46 21.72
N ALA A 408 -0.10 49.18 21.15
CA ALA A 408 1.28 49.06 21.65
C ALA A 408 1.67 48.62 23.08
N GLY A 409 2.77 47.85 23.13
CA GLY A 409 3.70 47.59 24.25
C GLY A 409 4.09 46.10 24.26
N GLY A 410 5.32 45.64 24.00
CA GLY A 410 6.63 46.11 24.46
C GLY A 410 7.18 45.05 25.45
N GLY A 411 8.10 44.19 25.02
CA GLY A 411 8.68 43.16 25.89
C GLY A 411 9.72 42.28 25.20
N ALA A 412 10.99 42.66 25.34
CA ALA A 412 12.16 41.86 24.97
C ALA A 412 12.46 40.80 26.04
N LEU A 413 12.96 39.63 25.64
CA LEU A 413 13.70 38.70 26.53
C LEU A 413 14.88 38.06 25.77
N PRO A 414 15.95 37.64 26.49
CA PRO A 414 17.32 37.73 25.99
C PRO A 414 17.94 36.39 25.58
N THR A 415 19.06 36.53 24.88
CA THR A 415 20.10 35.54 24.58
C THR A 415 20.72 34.95 25.84
N GLY A 416 20.91 33.62 25.84
CA GLY A 416 21.57 32.86 26.92
C GLY A 416 22.38 31.69 26.37
N GLN A 417 23.64 31.98 26.07
CA GLN A 417 24.87 31.17 26.13
C GLN A 417 24.82 29.65 25.92
N GLN A 418 25.53 29.23 24.86
CA GLN A 418 26.15 27.92 24.69
C GLN A 418 27.33 27.74 25.65
N GLN A 419 27.48 26.54 26.22
CA GLN A 419 28.78 25.96 26.57
C GLN A 419 28.78 24.44 26.32
N PRO A 420 29.97 23.84 26.08
CA PRO A 420 30.14 22.69 25.20
C PRO A 420 30.31 21.37 25.96
N VAL A 421 29.87 20.26 25.36
CA VAL A 421 30.22 18.91 25.81
C VAL A 421 31.33 18.36 24.94
N THR A 422 32.41 17.96 25.60
CA THR A 422 33.65 17.40 25.06
C THR A 422 33.46 15.99 24.46
N PRO A 423 34.32 15.58 23.50
CA PRO A 423 34.28 14.25 22.91
C PRO A 423 35.15 13.27 23.71
N ASN A 424 34.60 12.10 24.07
CA ASN A 424 35.39 11.02 24.65
C ASN A 424 35.87 10.05 23.56
N GLN A 425 37.14 9.66 23.68
CA GLN A 425 37.93 8.94 22.70
C GLN A 425 37.74 7.42 22.78
N SER A 426 37.92 6.81 21.61
CA SER A 426 38.44 5.47 21.29
C SER A 426 38.75 4.48 22.42
N GLN A 427 38.25 3.25 22.28
CA GLN A 427 39.08 2.07 22.50
C GLN A 427 38.92 1.05 21.37
N THR A 428 40.07 0.71 20.82
CA THR A 428 40.37 -0.35 19.88
C THR A 428 40.36 -1.71 20.58
N SER A 429 39.92 -2.76 19.90
CA SER A 429 40.31 -4.14 20.23
C SER A 429 40.58 -4.95 18.96
N THR A 430 41.75 -5.54 18.94
CA THR A 430 42.35 -6.37 17.88
C THR A 430 41.83 -7.81 17.97
N PRO A 431 41.68 -8.56 16.87
CA PRO A 431 41.29 -9.97 16.92
C PRO A 431 42.52 -10.90 17.09
N GLY A 432 42.42 -11.82 18.05
CA GLY A 432 43.39 -12.89 18.27
C GLY A 432 43.06 -14.16 17.47
N GLN A 433 44.07 -14.68 16.78
CA GLN A 433 44.09 -16.01 16.16
C GLN A 433 44.20 -17.12 17.22
N SER A 434 43.57 -18.28 17.00
CA SER A 434 44.24 -19.58 17.16
C SER A 434 43.48 -20.70 16.43
N GLN A 435 44.26 -21.69 15.99
CA GLN A 435 43.94 -22.78 15.08
C GLN A 435 43.48 -24.05 15.81
N THR A 436 43.17 -25.08 15.00
CA THR A 436 43.06 -26.55 15.27
C THR A 436 41.65 -27.00 15.66
N GLY A 437 41.06 -28.06 15.09
CA GLY A 437 41.54 -29.05 14.13
C GLY A 437 40.39 -29.90 13.59
N THR A 438 40.65 -30.60 12.48
CA THR A 438 39.85 -31.70 11.93
C THR A 438 39.96 -32.95 12.81
N PRO A 439 39.00 -33.89 12.71
CA PRO A 439 39.28 -35.05 11.86
C PRO A 439 38.11 -35.52 10.98
N ASN A 440 38.58 -36.11 9.89
CA ASN A 440 37.94 -36.90 8.86
C ASN A 440 37.30 -38.18 9.43
N GLN A 441 36.09 -38.59 9.00
CA GLN A 441 35.78 -40.01 8.75
C GLN A 441 34.73 -40.18 7.65
N SER A 442 35.12 -41.07 6.74
CA SER A 442 34.44 -41.72 5.62
C SER A 442 33.28 -42.63 6.03
N GLY A 443 32.30 -42.78 5.13
CA GLY A 443 31.38 -43.93 5.12
C GLY A 443 30.42 -43.86 3.94
N GLY A 444 30.73 -44.56 2.85
CA GLY A 444 29.81 -44.75 1.71
C GLY A 444 28.76 -45.84 1.96
N LEU A 445 27.89 -46.01 0.96
CA LEU A 445 27.04 -47.17 0.55
C LEU A 445 25.82 -46.58 -0.20
N THR A 446 25.74 -46.57 -1.54
CA THR A 446 25.24 -47.59 -2.49
C THR A 446 23.81 -48.10 -2.24
N GLY A 447 22.96 -48.04 -3.28
CA GLY A 447 21.65 -48.73 -3.40
C GLY A 447 20.59 -47.84 -4.03
N GLU A 448 20.56 -47.64 -5.36
CA GLU A 448 19.81 -48.41 -6.37
C GLU A 448 18.28 -48.33 -6.31
N ALA A 449 17.73 -48.15 -7.51
CA ALA A 449 16.35 -47.93 -7.88
C ALA A 449 15.40 -49.09 -7.56
N SER A 450 14.10 -48.77 -7.44
CA SER A 450 13.02 -49.43 -8.19
C SER A 450 11.66 -48.76 -7.91
N GLN A 451 10.98 -48.33 -8.97
CA GLN A 451 9.52 -48.18 -9.03
C GLN A 451 8.87 -49.58 -9.21
N PRO A 452 7.57 -49.77 -8.90
CA PRO A 452 6.56 -49.55 -9.94
C PRO A 452 5.18 -49.00 -9.49
N SER A 453 4.52 -48.36 -10.47
CA SER A 453 3.10 -48.38 -10.84
C SER A 453 2.00 -47.84 -9.91
N THR A 454 1.47 -46.69 -10.35
CA THR A 454 0.04 -46.36 -10.63
C THR A 454 -1.04 -46.92 -9.72
N ASP A 455 -1.75 -46.01 -9.02
CA ASP A 455 -3.21 -45.95 -9.18
C ASP A 455 -3.80 -44.56 -8.92
N ASN A 456 -4.91 -44.33 -9.60
CA ASN A 456 -5.57 -43.07 -9.91
C ASN A 456 -6.63 -42.74 -8.85
N GLN A 457 -6.54 -41.62 -8.11
CA GLN A 457 -7.71 -40.97 -7.51
C GLN A 457 -7.61 -39.45 -7.38
N ILE A 458 -8.71 -38.83 -7.78
CA ILE A 458 -9.04 -37.40 -7.82
C ILE A 458 -9.27 -36.88 -6.39
N GLY A 459 -8.61 -35.78 -6.02
CA GLY A 459 -8.88 -35.05 -4.79
C GLY A 459 -8.17 -33.70 -4.79
N GLY A 460 -8.91 -32.64 -5.10
CA GLY A 460 -8.41 -31.26 -5.07
C GLY A 460 -8.13 -30.80 -3.65
N GLY A 461 -6.89 -30.40 -3.39
CA GLY A 461 -6.45 -29.74 -2.17
C GLY A 461 -5.08 -29.11 -2.41
N THR A 462 -5.05 -27.82 -2.73
CA THR A 462 -3.80 -27.05 -2.75
C THR A 462 -3.50 -26.58 -1.33
N GLU A 463 -2.65 -27.34 -0.63
CA GLU A 463 -1.91 -26.85 0.54
C GLU A 463 -0.82 -25.89 0.05
N ALA A 464 -0.92 -24.63 0.46
CA ALA A 464 0.15 -23.65 0.27
C ALA A 464 1.20 -23.87 1.38
N GLY A 465 2.40 -24.28 0.95
CA GLY A 465 3.57 -24.42 1.82
C GLY A 465 3.97 -23.10 2.45
N ILE A 466 4.17 -23.13 3.77
CA ILE A 466 4.66 -22.06 4.61
C ILE A 466 6.17 -21.93 4.37
N TYR A 467 6.64 -20.78 3.88
CA TYR A 467 8.07 -20.46 3.81
C TYR A 467 8.57 -19.95 5.16
N ARG A 468 9.70 -20.53 5.60
CA ARG A 468 10.61 -20.01 6.62
C ARG A 468 11.74 -19.23 5.96
#